data_AF-A0AAW7VSS9-F1
#
_entry.id   AF-A0AAW7VSS9-F1
#
_cell.length_a   1.000
_cell.length_b   1.000
_cell.length_c   1.000
_cell.angle_alpha   90.00
_cell.angle_beta   90.00
_cell.angle_gamma   90.00
#
_symmetry.space_group_name_H-M   'P 1'
#
loop_
_entity.id
_entity.type
_entity.pdbx_description
1 polymer ?
#
loop_
_entity_poly.entity_id
_entity_poly.type
_entity_poly.pdbx_seq_one_letter_code
_entity_poly.pdbx_strand_id
1 'polypeptide(L)'
;MERRSGGGKARTRRESLTLVFLAGPIIGVLGGMIGLGGAEFRLPLLIGVFGFAALQAIIMNKAMSLVVVITAPPARLFGVPLAELSPYWFIVVNLLAGSLIGAWIGAHWATRLKSKTLYRVIAVLLVLIAVLLFVTHFFAVDPLNIPAGPRTVLGVVAGIVIGVVAAVMGIAGGELLIPTIVLLYGTDIKIAGSLSLAVSLPTMPVAFARFSRDKSFAVLGQNKPFLVAMTLAPSREP
;
A
#
# COMPACT_ATOMS: atom_id res chain seq x y z
N MET A 1 28.63 10.40 -43.66
CA MET A 1 28.20 11.45 -42.72
C MET A 1 27.31 10.78 -41.69
N GLU A 2 27.93 10.31 -40.61
CA GLU A 2 27.32 9.48 -39.57
C GLU A 2 27.11 10.34 -38.32
N ARG A 3 26.14 9.95 -37.48
CA ARG A 3 25.81 10.48 -36.13
C ARG A 3 24.85 11.67 -36.07
N ARG A 4 23.60 11.38 -35.69
CA ARG A 4 22.80 12.08 -34.65
C ARG A 4 21.38 11.47 -34.56
N SER A 5 21.22 10.35 -33.84
CA SER A 5 19.89 9.88 -33.41
C SER A 5 19.93 9.06 -32.11
N GLY A 6 20.77 9.46 -31.15
CA GLY A 6 20.86 8.81 -29.82
C GLY A 6 20.52 9.73 -28.63
N GLY A 7 20.48 11.05 -28.83
CA GLY A 7 20.42 12.03 -27.73
C GLY A 7 19.04 12.25 -27.10
N GLY A 8 17.95 12.08 -27.87
CA GLY A 8 16.59 12.42 -27.42
C GLY A 8 16.03 11.46 -26.36
N LYS A 9 16.28 10.15 -26.49
CA LYS A 9 15.81 9.13 -25.54
C LYS A 9 16.59 9.11 -24.23
N ALA A 10 17.87 9.45 -24.27
CA ALA A 10 18.70 9.50 -23.06
C ALA A 10 18.35 10.71 -22.17
N ARG A 11 18.02 11.86 -22.77
CA ARG A 11 17.68 13.10 -22.06
C ARG A 11 16.34 13.00 -21.32
N THR A 12 15.30 12.49 -21.98
CA THR A 12 13.98 12.21 -21.36
C THR A 12 14.06 11.17 -20.25
N ARG A 13 14.87 10.11 -20.42
CA ARG A 13 15.05 9.09 -19.37
C ARG A 13 15.75 9.66 -18.13
N ARG A 14 16.77 10.51 -18.31
CA ARG A 14 17.53 11.15 -17.22
C ARG A 14 16.70 12.18 -16.47
N GLU A 15 15.92 13.00 -17.17
CA GLU A 15 14.97 13.96 -16.57
C GLU A 15 13.87 13.24 -15.78
N SER A 16 13.33 12.12 -16.29
CA SER A 16 12.35 11.33 -15.54
C SER A 16 12.94 10.74 -14.25
N LEU A 17 14.21 10.29 -14.26
CA LEU A 17 14.87 9.73 -13.08
C LEU A 17 15.15 10.79 -12.01
N THR A 18 15.52 12.01 -12.40
CA THR A 18 15.66 13.12 -11.47
C THR A 18 14.33 13.48 -10.81
N LEU A 19 13.24 13.51 -11.59
CA LEU A 19 11.88 13.75 -11.05
C LEU A 19 11.45 12.62 -10.09
N VAL A 20 11.76 11.36 -10.40
CA VAL A 20 11.49 10.22 -9.51
C VAL A 20 12.25 10.34 -8.20
N PHE A 21 13.54 10.69 -8.28
CA PHE A 21 14.40 10.84 -7.11
C PHE A 21 13.95 11.99 -6.20
N LEU A 22 13.39 13.07 -6.77
CA LEU A 22 12.83 14.18 -5.99
C LEU A 22 11.42 13.88 -5.45
N ALA A 23 10.61 13.12 -6.19
CA ALA A 23 9.25 12.81 -5.76
C ALA A 23 9.19 11.78 -4.62
N GLY A 24 10.14 10.84 -4.57
CA GLY A 24 10.21 9.82 -3.51
C GLY A 24 10.24 10.40 -2.09
N PRO A 25 11.15 11.33 -1.77
CA PRO A 25 11.23 11.97 -0.46
C PRO A 25 10.00 12.81 -0.14
N ILE A 26 9.45 13.55 -1.12
CA ILE A 26 8.22 14.34 -0.93
C ILE A 26 7.06 13.43 -0.53
N ILE A 27 6.87 12.32 -1.23
CA ILE A 27 5.84 11.34 -0.88
C ILE A 27 6.13 10.68 0.47
N GLY A 28 7.41 10.42 0.79
CA GLY A 28 7.82 9.90 2.09
C GLY A 28 7.44 10.84 3.23
N VAL A 29 7.72 12.14 3.08
CA VAL A 29 7.36 13.17 4.06
C VAL A 29 5.85 13.33 4.17
N LEU A 30 5.14 13.47 3.05
CA LEU A 30 3.67 13.56 3.05
C LEU A 30 3.03 12.31 3.67
N GLY A 31 3.52 11.13 3.32
CA GLY A 31 3.09 9.87 3.88
C GLY A 31 3.39 9.74 5.38
N GLY A 32 4.53 10.26 5.84
CA GLY A 32 4.91 10.29 7.25
C GLY A 32 4.07 11.27 8.07
N MET A 33 3.83 12.48 7.56
CA MET A 33 3.01 13.50 8.22
C MET A 33 1.55 13.06 8.41
N ILE A 34 1.00 12.33 7.44
CA ILE A 34 -0.38 11.84 7.48
C ILE A 34 -0.44 10.46 8.18
N GLY A 35 0.70 9.79 8.36
CA GLY A 35 0.78 8.47 8.98
C GLY A 35 0.38 7.30 8.07
N LEU A 36 0.39 7.50 6.74
CA LEU A 36 -0.13 6.58 5.72
C LEU A 36 0.95 5.87 4.88
N GLY A 37 2.24 6.02 5.18
CA GLY A 37 3.31 5.32 4.44
C GLY A 37 3.51 5.76 2.97
N GLY A 38 2.67 6.68 2.48
CA GLY A 38 2.80 7.40 1.21
C GLY A 38 2.38 6.61 -0.03
N ALA A 39 1.93 5.37 0.11
CA ALA A 39 1.64 4.49 -1.02
C ALA A 39 0.44 4.96 -1.86
N GLU A 40 -0.51 5.65 -1.24
CA GLU A 40 -1.71 6.21 -1.88
C GLU A 40 -1.33 7.35 -2.83
N PHE A 41 -0.34 8.16 -2.46
CA PHE A 41 0.13 9.29 -3.28
C PHE A 41 1.00 8.84 -4.44
N ARG A 42 1.70 7.70 -4.30
CA ARG A 42 2.49 7.11 -5.40
C ARG A 42 1.62 6.74 -6.58
N LEU A 43 0.40 6.26 -6.35
CA LEU A 43 -0.45 5.73 -7.42
C LEU A 43 -0.93 6.83 -8.40
N PRO A 44 -1.51 7.96 -7.96
CA PRO A 44 -1.79 9.12 -8.82
C PRO A 44 -0.53 9.67 -9.49
N LEU A 45 0.61 9.68 -8.79
CA LEU A 45 1.87 10.16 -9.37
C LEU A 45 2.35 9.26 -10.51
N LEU A 46 2.35 7.93 -10.31
CA LEU A 46 2.73 6.95 -11.31
C LEU A 46 1.85 7.05 -12.56
N ILE A 47 0.55 7.24 -12.37
CA ILE A 47 -0.40 7.38 -13.49
C ILE A 47 -0.27 8.74 -14.16
N GLY A 48 -0.39 9.82 -13.39
CA GLY A 48 -0.58 11.17 -13.91
C GLY A 48 0.71 11.84 -14.38
N VAL A 49 1.82 11.62 -13.66
CA VAL A 49 3.11 12.26 -13.97
C VAL A 49 4.00 11.33 -14.77
N PHE A 50 4.06 10.05 -14.42
CA PHE A 50 4.94 9.08 -15.09
C PHE A 50 4.26 8.27 -16.20
N GLY A 51 2.95 8.45 -16.42
CA GLY A 51 2.23 7.87 -17.55
C GLY A 51 2.07 6.35 -17.51
N PHE A 52 2.21 5.72 -16.33
CA PHE A 52 1.98 4.29 -16.21
C PHE A 52 0.50 3.95 -16.45
N ALA A 53 0.27 2.85 -17.17
CA ALA A 53 -1.06 2.25 -17.23
C ALA A 53 -1.49 1.83 -15.81
N ALA A 54 -2.78 1.91 -15.49
CA ALA A 54 -3.30 1.65 -14.14
C ALA A 54 -2.76 0.35 -13.51
N LEU A 55 -2.82 -0.77 -14.23
CA LEU A 55 -2.33 -2.06 -13.72
C LEU A 55 -0.81 -2.08 -13.50
N GLN A 56 -0.04 -1.41 -14.36
CA GLN A 56 1.40 -1.29 -14.18
C GLN A 56 1.74 -0.42 -12.97
N ALA A 57 1.02 0.68 -12.77
CA ALA A 57 1.17 1.55 -11.62
C ALA A 57 0.87 0.80 -10.31
N ILE A 58 -0.19 -0.01 -10.29
CA ILE A 58 -0.53 -0.89 -9.15
C ILE A 58 0.62 -1.84 -8.82
N ILE A 59 1.18 -2.53 -9.82
CA ILE A 59 2.26 -3.50 -9.63
C ILE A 59 3.54 -2.81 -9.12
N MET A 60 3.91 -1.68 -9.71
CA MET A 60 5.06 -0.87 -9.28
C MET A 60 4.86 -0.35 -7.84
N ASN A 61 3.67 0.18 -7.53
CA ASN A 61 3.33 0.67 -6.20
C ASN A 61 3.38 -0.45 -5.15
N LYS A 62 2.89 -1.65 -5.49
CA LYS A 62 2.91 -2.81 -4.60
C LYS A 62 4.34 -3.24 -4.28
N ALA A 63 5.23 -3.25 -5.29
CA ALA A 63 6.62 -3.61 -5.10
C ALA A 63 7.35 -2.58 -4.20
N MET A 64 7.14 -1.28 -4.42
CA MET A 64 7.71 -0.23 -3.56
C MET A 64 7.19 -0.34 -2.12
N SER A 65 5.88 -0.57 -1.97
CA SER A 65 5.26 -0.74 -0.66
C SER A 65 5.79 -1.99 0.06
N LEU A 66 6.09 -3.06 -0.67
CA LEU A 66 6.65 -4.28 -0.08
C LEU A 66 8.04 -4.02 0.51
N VAL A 67 8.87 -3.20 -0.14
CA VAL A 67 10.16 -2.77 0.42
C VAL A 67 9.96 -2.07 1.75
N VAL A 68 9.05 -1.10 1.81
CA VAL A 68 8.74 -0.36 3.05
C VAL A 68 8.23 -1.29 4.16
N VAL A 69 7.33 -2.21 3.83
CA VAL A 69 6.74 -3.14 4.81
C VAL A 69 7.77 -4.15 5.34
N ILE A 70 8.77 -4.54 4.53
CA ILE A 70 9.88 -5.40 4.96
C ILE A 70 10.88 -4.64 5.84
N THR A 71 11.10 -3.35 5.59
CA THR A 71 12.08 -2.55 6.35
C THR A 71 11.50 -1.88 7.60
N ALA A 72 10.18 -1.79 7.73
CA ALA A 72 9.49 -1.18 8.87
C ALA A 72 9.58 -1.93 10.22
N PRO A 73 9.62 -3.28 10.30
CA PRO A 73 9.55 -3.99 11.58
C PRO A 73 10.65 -3.64 12.58
N PRO A 74 11.95 -3.52 12.20
CA PRO A 74 12.98 -3.08 13.13
C PRO A 74 12.65 -1.73 13.78
N ALA A 75 12.22 -0.74 13.00
CA ALA A 75 11.84 0.57 13.50
C ALA A 75 10.65 0.51 14.48
N ARG A 76 9.69 -0.40 14.23
CA ARG A 76 8.52 -0.59 15.09
C ARG A 76 8.84 -1.33 16.38
N LEU A 77 9.77 -2.28 16.36
CA LEU A 77 10.19 -3.01 17.55
C LEU A 77 10.90 -2.13 18.57
N PHE A 78 11.53 -1.03 18.16
CA PHE A 78 12.05 -0.02 19.08
C PHE A 78 10.95 0.76 19.82
N GLY A 79 9.77 0.91 19.21
CA GLY A 79 8.64 1.64 19.81
C GLY A 79 7.61 0.78 20.52
N VAL A 80 7.39 -0.46 20.05
CA VAL A 80 6.43 -1.42 20.61
C VAL A 80 7.07 -2.82 20.62
N PRO A 81 7.54 -3.31 21.79
CA PRO A 81 8.10 -4.64 21.94
C PRO A 81 7.13 -5.77 21.55
N LEU A 82 7.65 -6.89 21.04
CA LEU A 82 6.83 -8.07 20.67
C LEU A 82 5.98 -8.60 21.83
N ALA A 83 6.45 -8.45 23.06
CA ALA A 83 5.72 -8.88 24.25
C ALA A 83 4.37 -8.17 24.40
N GLU A 84 4.29 -6.88 24.03
CA GLU A 84 3.07 -6.09 24.08
C GLU A 84 2.07 -6.47 22.98
N LEU A 85 2.53 -7.13 21.91
CA LEU A 85 1.68 -7.61 20.81
C LEU A 85 1.05 -8.97 21.09
N SER A 86 1.64 -9.76 22.01
CA SER A 86 1.19 -11.12 22.33
C SER A 86 -0.31 -11.22 22.68
N PRO A 87 -0.93 -10.29 23.45
CA PRO A 87 -2.36 -10.37 23.78
C PRO A 87 -3.27 -10.13 22.56
N TYR A 88 -2.75 -9.50 21.52
CA TYR A 88 -3.52 -9.07 20.34
C TYR A 88 -3.33 -9.98 19.14
N TRP A 89 -2.64 -11.12 19.28
CA TRP A 89 -2.37 -12.04 18.17
C TRP A 89 -3.64 -12.53 17.48
N PHE A 90 -4.73 -12.66 18.23
CA PHE A 90 -6.04 -12.98 17.69
C PHE A 90 -6.49 -12.00 16.60
N ILE A 91 -6.23 -10.70 16.78
CA ILE A 91 -6.59 -9.66 15.80
C ILE A 91 -5.85 -9.89 14.49
N VAL A 92 -4.56 -10.22 14.57
CA VAL A 92 -3.72 -10.53 13.41
C VAL A 92 -4.30 -11.73 12.66
N VAL A 93 -4.51 -12.85 13.35
CA VAL A 93 -5.03 -14.07 12.72
C VAL A 93 -6.41 -13.84 12.10
N ASN A 94 -7.29 -13.12 12.79
CA ASN A 94 -8.65 -12.87 12.33
C ASN A 94 -8.70 -12.01 11.06
N LEU A 95 -7.98 -10.88 11.06
CA LEU A 95 -7.89 -10.01 9.89
C LEU A 95 -7.13 -10.69 8.75
N LEU A 96 -6.06 -11.43 9.08
CA LEU A 96 -5.23 -12.13 8.11
C LEU A 96 -6.03 -13.22 7.37
N ALA A 97 -6.85 -13.99 8.08
CA ALA A 97 -7.70 -15.02 7.47
C ALA A 97 -8.54 -14.44 6.32
N GLY A 98 -9.12 -13.25 6.53
CA GLY A 98 -9.85 -12.54 5.48
C GLY A 98 -8.95 -11.91 4.42
N SER A 99 -7.88 -11.24 4.83
CA SER A 99 -7.04 -10.44 3.92
C SER A 99 -6.28 -11.28 2.91
N LEU A 100 -5.86 -12.50 3.25
CA LEU A 100 -5.23 -13.41 2.29
C LEU A 100 -6.17 -13.75 1.13
N ILE A 101 -7.42 -14.09 1.45
CA ILE A 101 -8.47 -14.40 0.47
C ILE A 101 -8.79 -13.15 -0.35
N GLY A 102 -9.02 -12.03 0.33
CA GLY A 102 -9.31 -10.75 -0.31
C GLY A 102 -8.20 -10.28 -1.26
N ALA A 103 -6.94 -10.43 -0.85
CA ALA A 103 -5.78 -10.05 -1.65
C ALA A 103 -5.67 -10.87 -2.93
N TRP A 104 -5.93 -12.18 -2.85
CA TRP A 104 -5.94 -13.04 -4.02
C TRP A 104 -7.08 -12.70 -4.97
N ILE A 105 -8.30 -12.54 -4.45
CA ILE A 105 -9.49 -12.17 -5.24
C ILE A 105 -9.30 -10.79 -5.89
N GLY A 106 -8.87 -9.79 -5.12
CA GLY A 106 -8.64 -8.44 -5.59
C GLY A 106 -7.57 -8.37 -6.68
N ALA A 107 -6.45 -9.08 -6.50
CA ALA A 107 -5.40 -9.17 -7.52
C ALA A 107 -5.92 -9.88 -8.78
N HIS A 108 -6.70 -10.96 -8.62
CA HIS A 108 -7.32 -11.63 -9.76
C HIS A 108 -8.25 -10.69 -10.52
N TRP A 109 -9.13 -9.99 -9.81
CA TRP A 109 -10.08 -9.05 -10.38
C TRP A 109 -9.38 -7.88 -11.09
N ALA A 110 -8.37 -7.28 -10.46
CA ALA A 110 -7.59 -6.18 -11.02
C ALA A 110 -6.95 -6.55 -12.38
N THR A 111 -6.46 -7.79 -12.55
CA THR A 111 -5.89 -8.25 -13.84
C THR A 111 -6.93 -8.46 -14.95
N ARG A 112 -8.22 -8.55 -14.62
CA ARG A 112 -9.32 -8.76 -15.59
C ARG A 112 -10.04 -7.47 -15.96
N LEU A 113 -9.82 -6.38 -15.20
CA LEU A 113 -10.48 -5.11 -15.43
C LEU A 113 -9.88 -4.37 -16.62
N LYS A 114 -10.76 -3.77 -17.42
CA LYS A 114 -10.35 -2.80 -18.45
C LYS A 114 -9.73 -1.57 -17.80
N SER A 115 -8.70 -1.00 -18.41
CA SER A 115 -7.97 0.16 -17.86
C SER A 115 -8.88 1.30 -17.42
N LYS A 116 -9.90 1.66 -18.23
CA LYS A 116 -10.86 2.73 -17.90
C LYS A 116 -11.64 2.46 -16.61
N THR A 117 -12.05 1.21 -16.38
CA THR A 117 -12.74 0.80 -15.16
C THR A 117 -11.79 0.82 -13.98
N LEU A 118 -10.56 0.33 -14.18
CA LEU A 118 -9.53 0.31 -13.13
C LEU A 118 -9.20 1.73 -12.64
N TYR A 119 -9.08 2.71 -13.56
CA TYR A 119 -8.92 4.13 -13.20
C TYR A 119 -10.07 4.65 -12.36
N ARG A 120 -11.32 4.35 -12.73
CA ARG A 120 -12.50 4.78 -11.95
C ARG A 120 -12.52 4.15 -10.58
N VAL A 121 -12.24 2.85 -10.48
CA VAL A 121 -12.20 2.13 -9.20
C VAL A 121 -11.13 2.72 -8.29
N ILE A 122 -9.91 2.94 -8.81
CA ILE A 122 -8.84 3.60 -8.05
C ILE A 122 -9.27 4.99 -7.56
N ALA A 123 -9.86 5.82 -8.43
CA ALA A 123 -10.28 7.16 -8.07
C ALA A 123 -11.35 7.16 -6.97
N VAL A 124 -12.36 6.28 -7.08
CA VAL A 124 -13.40 6.13 -6.05
C VAL A 124 -12.80 5.63 -4.74
N LEU A 125 -11.91 4.64 -4.78
CA LEU A 125 -11.26 4.12 -3.57
C LEU A 125 -10.38 5.19 -2.89
N LEU A 126 -9.66 6.01 -3.65
CA LEU A 126 -8.87 7.13 -3.11
C LEU A 126 -9.76 8.14 -2.38
N VAL A 127 -10.90 8.51 -2.97
CA VAL A 127 -11.87 9.41 -2.32
C VAL A 127 -12.45 8.76 -1.06
N LEU A 128 -12.82 7.48 -1.12
CA LEU A 128 -13.35 6.76 0.04
C LEU A 128 -12.35 6.66 1.18
N ILE A 129 -11.08 6.36 0.89
CA ILE A 129 -10.01 6.33 1.89
C ILE A 129 -9.78 7.72 2.47
N ALA A 130 -9.73 8.76 1.64
CA ALA A 130 -9.56 10.13 2.11
C ALA A 130 -10.70 10.55 3.06
N VAL A 131 -11.95 10.23 2.72
CA VAL A 131 -13.11 10.49 3.58
C VAL A 131 -13.05 9.67 4.86
N LEU A 132 -12.76 8.37 4.77
CA LEU A 132 -12.64 7.49 5.94
C LEU A 132 -11.60 8.03 6.92
N LEU A 133 -10.41 8.34 6.43
CA LEU A 133 -9.32 8.85 7.25
C LEU A 133 -9.65 10.22 7.85
N PHE A 134 -10.22 11.12 7.05
CA PHE A 134 -10.70 12.41 7.54
C PHE A 134 -11.70 12.22 8.69
N VAL A 135 -12.69 11.34 8.51
CA VAL A 135 -13.70 11.10 9.53
C VAL A 135 -13.07 10.53 10.80
N THR A 136 -12.23 9.49 10.68
CA THR A 136 -11.59 8.85 11.84
C THR A 136 -10.57 9.74 12.56
N HIS A 137 -10.01 10.72 11.86
CA HIS A 137 -9.01 11.64 12.43
C HIS A 137 -9.66 12.84 13.12
N PHE A 138 -10.71 13.41 12.51
CA PHE A 138 -11.35 14.61 13.03
C PHE A 138 -12.52 14.33 13.98
N PHE A 139 -13.17 13.17 13.87
CA PHE A 139 -14.23 12.76 14.77
C PHE A 139 -13.72 11.62 15.65
N ALA A 140 -13.75 11.83 16.97
CA ALA A 140 -13.50 10.76 17.93
C ALA A 140 -14.59 9.70 17.78
N VAL A 141 -14.25 8.63 17.09
CA VAL A 141 -15.12 7.48 16.85
C VAL A 141 -14.83 6.45 17.92
N ASP A 142 -15.78 6.26 18.83
CA ASP A 142 -15.63 5.28 19.91
C ASP A 142 -15.52 3.86 19.35
N PRO A 143 -14.76 2.98 20.01
CA PRO A 143 -14.69 1.58 19.64
C PRO A 143 -16.08 0.94 19.63
N LEU A 144 -16.31 0.09 18.63
CA LEU A 144 -17.56 -0.65 18.50
C LEU A 144 -17.70 -1.66 19.65
N ASN A 145 -18.67 -1.43 20.53
CA ASN A 145 -19.02 -2.34 21.61
C ASN A 145 -19.83 -3.54 21.10
N ILE A 146 -19.15 -4.40 20.33
CA ILE A 146 -19.71 -5.59 19.69
C ILE A 146 -19.25 -6.85 20.44
N PRO A 147 -20.13 -7.82 20.70
CA PRO A 147 -19.76 -9.09 21.32
C PRO A 147 -18.70 -9.86 20.52
N ALA A 148 -17.94 -10.73 21.18
CA ALA A 148 -16.78 -11.42 20.60
C ALA A 148 -17.11 -12.23 19.33
N GLY A 149 -18.26 -12.92 19.28
CA GLY A 149 -18.67 -13.72 18.12
C GLY A 149 -18.85 -12.89 16.85
N PRO A 150 -19.80 -11.93 16.83
CA PRO A 150 -19.99 -11.04 15.68
C PRO A 150 -18.75 -10.22 15.34
N ARG A 151 -17.97 -9.78 16.34
CA ARG A 151 -16.70 -9.07 16.13
C ARG A 151 -15.71 -9.90 15.33
N THR A 152 -15.65 -11.22 15.58
CA THR A 152 -14.77 -12.14 14.84
C THR A 152 -15.15 -12.16 13.35
N VAL A 153 -16.43 -12.36 13.05
CA VAL A 153 -16.96 -12.37 11.67
C VAL A 153 -16.70 -11.05 10.97
N LEU A 154 -16.97 -9.93 11.64
CA LEU A 154 -16.69 -8.59 11.11
C LEU A 154 -15.20 -8.39 10.83
N GLY A 155 -14.33 -8.94 11.67
CA GLY A 155 -12.88 -8.93 11.43
C GLY A 155 -12.51 -9.68 10.15
N VAL A 156 -13.00 -10.91 9.95
CA VAL A 156 -12.75 -11.64 8.70
C VAL A 156 -13.29 -10.87 7.48
N VAL A 157 -14.52 -10.35 7.55
CA VAL A 157 -15.13 -9.58 6.46
C VAL A 157 -14.33 -8.32 6.16
N ALA A 158 -13.93 -7.57 7.19
CA ALA A 158 -13.08 -6.40 7.02
C ALA A 158 -11.74 -6.78 6.42
N GLY A 159 -11.12 -7.87 6.87
CA GLY A 159 -9.91 -8.45 6.29
C GLY A 159 -10.06 -8.69 4.79
N ILE A 160 -11.15 -9.34 4.35
CA ILE A 160 -11.44 -9.58 2.93
C ILE A 160 -11.52 -8.27 2.15
N VAL A 161 -12.31 -7.30 2.63
CA VAL A 161 -12.50 -6.00 1.98
C VAL A 161 -11.16 -5.28 1.85
N ILE A 162 -10.38 -5.24 2.93
CA ILE A 162 -9.08 -4.60 2.97
C ILE A 162 -8.10 -5.30 2.03
N GLY A 163 -8.07 -6.63 1.99
CA GLY A 163 -7.25 -7.41 1.07
C GLY A 163 -7.57 -7.08 -0.39
N VAL A 164 -8.86 -6.98 -0.74
CA VAL A 164 -9.29 -6.60 -2.08
C VAL A 164 -8.82 -5.20 -2.44
N VAL A 165 -9.09 -4.21 -1.56
CA VAL A 165 -8.71 -2.81 -1.79
C VAL A 165 -7.19 -2.66 -1.88
N ALA A 166 -6.44 -3.29 -0.99
CA ALA A 166 -4.98 -3.26 -0.97
C ALA A 166 -4.37 -3.91 -2.22
N ALA A 167 -4.99 -4.95 -2.78
CA ALA A 167 -4.55 -5.53 -4.05
C ALA A 167 -4.86 -4.61 -5.23
N VAL A 168 -6.06 -4.01 -5.28
CA VAL A 168 -6.51 -3.15 -6.39
C VAL A 168 -5.78 -1.80 -6.41
N MET A 169 -5.44 -1.23 -5.26
CA MET A 169 -4.69 0.04 -5.20
C MET A 169 -3.17 -0.15 -5.21
N GLY A 170 -2.69 -1.38 -5.06
CA GLY A 170 -1.25 -1.64 -4.97
C GLY A 170 -0.62 -1.10 -3.69
N ILE A 171 -1.39 -0.93 -2.62
CA ILE A 171 -0.91 -0.46 -1.31
C ILE A 171 -0.65 -1.64 -0.36
N ALA A 172 -0.03 -1.36 0.80
CA ALA A 172 0.18 -2.35 1.85
C ALA A 172 -1.14 -2.74 2.53
N GLY A 173 -2.07 -1.79 2.67
CA GLY A 173 -3.36 -1.97 3.34
C GLY A 173 -3.33 -1.60 4.82
N GLY A 174 -2.17 -1.17 5.34
CA GLY A 174 -2.01 -0.70 6.71
C GLY A 174 -2.91 0.48 7.04
N GLU A 175 -3.18 1.32 6.06
CA GLU A 175 -3.98 2.54 6.11
C GLU A 175 -5.46 2.25 6.39
N LEU A 176 -5.93 1.08 5.94
CA LEU A 176 -7.27 0.59 6.25
C LEU A 176 -7.28 -0.35 7.47
N LEU A 177 -6.20 -1.12 7.67
CA LEU A 177 -6.07 -2.00 8.82
C LEU A 177 -6.03 -1.22 10.13
N ILE A 178 -5.26 -0.13 10.22
CA ILE A 178 -5.12 0.67 11.45
C ILE A 178 -6.48 1.18 11.95
N PRO A 179 -7.26 1.97 11.18
CA PRO A 179 -8.55 2.46 11.65
C PRO A 179 -9.53 1.31 11.90
N THR A 180 -9.50 0.24 11.11
CA THR A 180 -10.33 -0.95 11.36
C THR A 180 -9.98 -1.60 12.69
N ILE A 181 -8.69 -1.73 13.01
CA ILE A 181 -8.23 -2.34 14.26
C ILE A 181 -8.64 -1.47 15.46
N VAL A 182 -8.42 -0.16 15.37
CA VAL A 182 -8.81 0.81 16.40
C VAL A 182 -10.33 0.79 16.62
N LEU A 183 -11.12 0.83 15.55
CA LEU A 183 -12.59 0.87 15.64
C LEU A 183 -13.20 -0.45 16.11
N LEU A 184 -12.75 -1.58 15.56
CA LEU A 184 -13.39 -2.87 15.80
C LEU A 184 -12.93 -3.53 17.10
N TYR A 185 -11.68 -3.27 17.52
CA TYR A 185 -11.05 -3.92 18.67
C TYR A 185 -10.66 -2.95 19.78
N GLY A 186 -10.74 -1.63 19.58
CA GLY A 186 -10.50 -0.63 20.62
C GLY A 186 -9.06 -0.54 21.09
N THR A 187 -8.10 -0.90 20.24
CA THR A 187 -6.67 -0.86 20.60
C THR A 187 -6.07 0.52 20.35
N ASP A 188 -4.99 0.84 21.06
CA ASP A 188 -4.19 2.04 20.80
C ASP A 188 -3.61 2.05 19.36
N ILE A 189 -3.46 3.24 18.78
CA ILE A 189 -2.96 3.42 17.42
C ILE A 189 -1.52 2.92 17.21
N LYS A 190 -0.68 2.96 18.25
CA LYS A 190 0.68 2.42 18.20
C LYS A 190 0.67 0.91 18.03
N ILE A 191 -0.17 0.23 18.81
CA ILE A 191 -0.38 -1.22 18.76
C ILE A 191 -1.01 -1.59 17.41
N ALA A 192 -2.07 -0.88 17.00
CA ALA A 192 -2.74 -1.10 15.73
C ALA A 192 -1.79 -0.99 14.53
N GLY A 193 -0.86 -0.03 14.54
CA GLY A 193 0.16 0.13 13.50
C GLY A 193 1.18 -1.01 13.44
N SER A 194 1.50 -1.66 14.57
CA SER A 194 2.36 -2.84 14.59
C SER A 194 1.60 -4.10 14.14
N LEU A 195 0.35 -4.26 14.57
CA LEU A 195 -0.51 -5.37 14.14
C LEU A 195 -0.82 -5.30 12.63
N SER A 196 -1.01 -4.09 12.08
CA SER A 196 -1.27 -3.92 10.65
C SER A 196 -0.10 -4.38 9.79
N LEU A 197 1.14 -4.16 10.23
CA LEU A 197 2.34 -4.69 9.55
C LEU A 197 2.39 -6.21 9.62
N ALA A 198 2.05 -6.81 10.77
CA ALA A 198 2.00 -8.26 10.93
C ALA A 198 0.97 -8.91 10.00
N VAL A 199 -0.15 -8.23 9.70
CA VAL A 199 -1.14 -8.68 8.70
C VAL A 199 -0.67 -8.40 7.27
N SER A 200 -0.06 -7.24 7.01
CA SER A 200 0.33 -6.80 5.66
C SER A 200 1.49 -7.62 5.09
N LEU A 201 2.51 -7.93 5.92
CA LEU A 201 3.69 -8.71 5.55
C LEU A 201 3.35 -10.03 4.81
N PRO A 202 2.48 -10.90 5.32
CA PRO A 202 2.05 -12.12 4.61
C PRO A 202 1.02 -11.86 3.50
N THR A 203 0.19 -10.83 3.62
CA THR A 203 -0.87 -10.51 2.64
C THR A 203 -0.30 -9.99 1.31
N MET A 204 0.75 -9.18 1.36
CA MET A 204 1.31 -8.54 0.17
C MET A 204 1.94 -9.54 -0.81
N PRO A 205 2.76 -10.53 -0.38
CA PRO A 205 3.26 -11.60 -1.24
C PRO A 205 2.15 -12.39 -1.94
N VAL A 206 0.99 -12.60 -1.30
CA VAL A 206 -0.13 -13.33 -1.92
C VAL A 206 -0.70 -12.57 -3.11
N ALA A 207 -0.98 -11.28 -2.96
CA ALA A 207 -1.37 -10.42 -4.09
C ALA A 207 -0.27 -10.36 -5.15
N PHE A 208 0.99 -10.23 -4.73
CA PHE A 208 2.13 -10.13 -5.63
C PHE A 208 2.34 -11.40 -6.45
N ALA A 209 2.22 -12.58 -5.84
CA ALA A 209 2.27 -13.88 -6.50
C ALA A 209 1.11 -14.09 -7.48
N ARG A 210 -0.05 -13.47 -7.22
CA ARG A 210 -1.16 -13.47 -8.19
C ARG A 210 -0.87 -12.54 -9.36
N PHE A 211 -0.27 -11.37 -9.14
CA PHE A 211 0.14 -10.45 -10.20
C PHE A 211 1.31 -10.97 -11.04
N SER A 212 2.23 -11.76 -10.47
CA SER A 212 3.39 -12.31 -11.19
C SER A 212 3.02 -13.26 -12.33
N ARG A 213 1.79 -13.76 -12.34
CA ARG A 213 1.23 -14.58 -13.42
C ARG A 213 0.70 -13.76 -14.61
N ASP A 214 0.65 -12.43 -14.49
CA ASP A 214 0.19 -11.53 -15.55
C ASP A 214 1.37 -10.97 -16.37
N LYS A 215 1.17 -10.77 -17.69
CA LYS A 215 2.21 -10.21 -18.57
C LYS A 215 2.65 -8.81 -18.15
N SER A 216 1.76 -8.05 -17.51
CA SER A 216 2.04 -6.70 -17.00
C SER A 216 3.10 -6.70 -15.90
N PHE A 217 3.39 -7.85 -15.27
CA PHE A 217 4.44 -7.99 -14.28
C PHE A 217 5.84 -7.73 -14.84
N ALA A 218 6.04 -7.88 -16.16
CA ALA A 218 7.29 -7.53 -16.83
C ALA A 218 7.70 -6.05 -16.61
N VAL A 219 6.76 -5.17 -16.25
CA VAL A 219 7.03 -3.77 -15.94
C VAL A 219 8.08 -3.59 -14.85
N LEU A 220 8.13 -4.47 -13.85
CA LEU A 220 9.13 -4.42 -12.78
C LEU A 220 10.54 -4.65 -13.32
N GLY A 221 10.69 -5.63 -14.21
CA GLY A 221 11.96 -5.92 -14.86
C GLY A 221 12.43 -4.79 -15.79
N GLN A 222 11.49 -4.15 -16.49
CA GLN A 222 11.77 -3.05 -17.42
C GLN A 222 12.09 -1.72 -16.69
N ASN A 223 11.56 -1.53 -15.48
CA ASN A 223 11.68 -0.29 -14.70
C ASN A 223 12.44 -0.46 -13.39
N LYS A 224 13.39 -1.41 -13.30
CA LYS A 224 14.24 -1.59 -12.09
C LYS A 224 14.91 -0.29 -11.61
N PRO A 225 15.54 0.54 -12.49
CA PRO A 225 16.18 1.77 -12.03
C PRO A 225 15.19 2.76 -11.43
N PHE A 226 13.97 2.80 -11.96
CA PHE A 226 12.89 3.63 -11.44
C PHE A 226 12.46 3.16 -10.05
N LEU A 227 12.25 1.84 -9.88
CA LEU A 227 11.86 1.26 -8.59
C LEU A 227 12.92 1.56 -7.53
N VAL A 228 14.19 1.33 -7.85
CA VAL A 228 15.32 1.59 -6.95
C VAL A 228 15.43 3.07 -6.60
N ALA A 229 15.34 3.96 -7.60
CA ALA A 229 15.40 5.40 -7.38
C ALA A 229 14.27 5.90 -6.48
N MET A 230 13.07 5.32 -6.58
CA MET A 230 11.91 5.73 -5.80
C MET A 230 11.91 5.18 -4.37
N THR A 231 12.48 4.00 -4.14
CA THR A 231 12.57 3.37 -2.80
C THR A 231 13.81 3.76 -2.02
N LEU A 232 14.92 4.10 -2.70
CA LEU A 232 16.20 4.48 -2.08
C LEU A 232 16.46 5.99 -2.14
N ALA A 233 15.52 6.81 -2.62
CA ALA A 233 15.67 8.25 -2.56
C ALA A 233 15.89 8.65 -1.10
N PRO A 234 17.05 9.22 -0.73
CA PRO A 234 17.34 9.54 0.65
C PRO A 234 16.32 10.59 1.12
N SER A 235 15.62 10.29 2.22
CA SER A 235 15.23 11.34 3.14
C SER A 235 16.54 11.98 3.60
N ARG A 236 16.95 13.06 2.93
CA ARG A 236 17.85 14.03 3.57
C ARG A 236 17.06 14.59 4.73
N GLU A 237 17.18 13.93 5.87
CA GLU A 237 16.87 14.57 7.14
C GLU A 237 17.85 15.76 7.26
N PRO A 238 17.34 16.97 7.53
CA PRO A 238 18.17 18.13 7.85
C PRO A 238 18.90 17.95 9.18
#